data_AF-A0A316U3U3-F1
#
_entry.id   AF-A0A316U3U3-F1
#
_cell.length_a   1.000
_cell.length_b   1.000
_cell.length_c   1.000
_cell.angle_alpha   90.00
_cell.angle_beta   90.00
_cell.angle_gamma   90.00
#
_symmetry.space_group_name_H-M   'P 1'
#
loop_
_entity.id
_entity.type
_entity.pdbx_description
1 polymer ?
#
loop_
_entity_poly.entity_id
_entity_poly.type
_entity_poly.pdbx_seq_one_letter_code
_entity_poly.pdbx_strand_id
1 'polypeptide(L)'
;MPIRNFVHRRNHKERSQPTHRARKFGLLEKHKDYVQRARDHHSKRDRIKRLREKALDRNKDEYYFGMVKGRTEKGVHIQSRGNESLPTSVVSLLKTQDVGYVRRQVTQERKRIEALVGQLAPNVPEMRVEWLQEKESRTVALKEAGLLGAAQDKGRRKRVARELELNEEMGEGKVGSQGKRTVWLDGVDQVRGYSAPSTSSVTLDAAAPTDDEDESTGRPKHRSIEDYDLEDIDEDVLIDDGELSDSDEEDEEESEDEARRRPTSSSTSPTSVKKQARHLQKLAEDRRRSREKHWSYLISLLRARQVRLHALLQASTRLGLVRALMATKGGTSVSKHKSSAQEAALREAVASGKVSKHGLAMPGNEEEDEEEDVNGRRDTRQKVVFKFGKERKR
;
A
#
# COMPACT_ATOMS: atom_id res chain seq x y z
N MET A 1 -60.29 32.42 -30.36
CA MET A 1 -59.53 32.13 -29.11
C MET A 1 -59.79 33.27 -28.13
N PRO A 2 -60.60 33.08 -27.07
CA PRO A 2 -60.96 34.19 -26.17
C PRO A 2 -59.73 34.68 -25.39
N ILE A 3 -59.75 35.96 -25.00
CA ILE A 3 -58.67 36.79 -24.42
C ILE A 3 -58.21 36.24 -23.05
N ARG A 4 -57.62 35.05 -23.04
CA ARG A 4 -57.05 34.37 -21.87
C ARG A 4 -55.55 34.68 -21.68
N ASN A 5 -55.00 35.55 -22.54
CA ASN A 5 -53.58 35.83 -22.66
C ASN A 5 -53.16 37.22 -22.15
N PHE A 6 -54.08 38.06 -21.64
CA PHE A 6 -53.74 39.42 -21.19
C PHE A 6 -53.33 39.51 -19.70
N VAL A 7 -53.71 38.51 -18.89
CA VAL A 7 -53.30 38.41 -17.48
C VAL A 7 -52.37 37.22 -17.32
N HIS A 8 -51.11 37.48 -16.97
CA HIS A 8 -50.13 36.42 -16.68
C HIS A 8 -50.64 35.55 -15.53
N ARG A 9 -50.77 34.23 -15.77
CA ARG A 9 -51.09 33.26 -14.72
C ARG A 9 -49.88 33.10 -13.81
N ARG A 10 -50.10 33.11 -12.49
CA ARG A 10 -49.03 32.89 -11.52
C ARG A 10 -48.48 31.47 -11.67
N ASN A 11 -47.16 31.35 -11.78
CA ASN A 11 -46.50 30.06 -11.74
C ASN A 11 -46.45 29.56 -10.29
N HIS A 12 -47.05 28.40 -10.02
CA HIS A 12 -47.01 27.78 -8.70
C HIS A 12 -45.74 26.93 -8.57
N LYS A 13 -44.81 27.34 -7.69
CA LYS A 13 -43.57 26.59 -7.41
C LYS A 13 -43.84 25.38 -6.53
N GLU A 14 -43.12 24.28 -6.79
CA GLU A 14 -43.18 23.08 -5.97
C GLU A 14 -42.37 23.24 -4.67
N ARG A 15 -42.82 22.61 -3.58
CA ARG A 15 -42.14 22.65 -2.27
C ARG A 15 -41.05 21.59 -2.18
N SER A 16 -39.92 21.94 -1.56
CA SER A 16 -38.84 21.02 -1.20
C SER A 16 -39.22 20.08 -0.04
N GLN A 17 -38.40 19.04 0.19
CA GLN A 17 -38.49 18.17 1.36
C GLN A 17 -38.10 18.97 2.63
N PRO A 18 -38.77 18.79 3.79
CA PRO A 18 -38.34 19.37 5.06
C PRO A 18 -36.90 18.97 5.41
N THR A 19 -36.12 19.93 5.92
CA THR A 19 -34.68 19.82 6.13
C THR A 19 -34.29 18.63 7.02
N HIS A 20 -35.05 18.36 8.09
CA HIS A 20 -34.81 17.23 9.00
C HIS A 20 -34.98 15.85 8.33
N ARG A 21 -35.74 15.79 7.23
CA ARG A 21 -35.97 14.55 6.46
C ARG A 21 -35.08 14.44 5.24
N ALA A 22 -34.66 15.56 4.66
CA ALA A 22 -33.88 15.59 3.42
C ALA A 22 -32.56 14.81 3.53
N ARG A 23 -31.82 14.97 4.65
CA ARG A 23 -30.55 14.25 4.87
C ARG A 23 -30.72 12.73 4.97
N LYS A 24 -31.88 12.25 5.44
CA LYS A 24 -32.13 10.82 5.67
C LYS A 24 -32.83 10.13 4.49
N PHE A 25 -33.83 10.77 3.90
CA PHE A 25 -34.73 10.15 2.92
C PHE A 25 -34.56 10.69 1.50
N GLY A 26 -33.72 11.71 1.31
CA GLY A 26 -33.52 12.35 0.01
C GLY A 26 -34.71 13.18 -0.45
N LEU A 27 -34.89 13.25 -1.77
CA LEU A 27 -35.90 14.09 -2.43
C LEU A 27 -37.33 13.64 -2.10
N LEU A 28 -38.22 14.61 -1.86
CA LEU A 28 -39.65 14.36 -1.70
C LEU A 28 -40.30 14.15 -3.07
N GLU A 29 -40.54 12.89 -3.42
CA GLU A 29 -41.20 12.52 -4.67
C GLU A 29 -42.56 13.21 -4.81
N LYS A 30 -42.83 13.73 -6.01
CA LYS A 30 -44.12 14.34 -6.38
C LYS A 30 -44.90 13.44 -7.32
N HIS A 31 -46.10 13.87 -7.69
CA HIS A 31 -46.96 13.09 -8.58
C HIS A 31 -46.28 12.76 -9.92
N LYS A 32 -45.48 13.69 -10.46
CA LYS A 32 -44.70 13.46 -11.69
C LYS A 32 -43.72 12.29 -11.53
N ASP A 33 -42.99 12.25 -10.42
CA ASP A 33 -42.01 11.19 -10.12
C ASP A 33 -42.72 9.85 -9.87
N TYR A 34 -43.84 9.89 -9.14
CA TYR A 34 -44.70 8.72 -8.94
C TYR A 34 -45.17 8.12 -10.27
N VAL A 35 -45.64 8.95 -11.21
CA VAL A 35 -46.09 8.48 -12.52
C VAL A 35 -44.94 7.82 -13.29
N GLN A 36 -43.73 8.41 -13.26
CA GLN A 36 -42.56 7.81 -13.92
C GLN A 36 -42.18 6.46 -13.28
N ARG A 37 -42.13 6.39 -11.95
CA ARG A 37 -41.85 5.16 -11.21
C ARG A 37 -42.91 4.08 -11.47
N ALA A 38 -44.18 4.43 -11.45
CA ALA A 38 -45.28 3.50 -11.70
C ALA A 38 -45.20 2.93 -13.13
N ARG A 39 -44.92 3.79 -14.13
CA ARG A 39 -44.74 3.37 -15.53
C ARG A 39 -43.55 2.42 -15.68
N ASP A 40 -42.41 2.72 -15.07
CA ASP A 40 -41.22 1.84 -15.09
C ASP A 40 -41.52 0.49 -14.42
N HIS A 41 -42.14 0.50 -13.24
CA HIS A 41 -42.52 -0.71 -12.52
C HIS A 41 -43.49 -1.59 -13.34
N HIS A 42 -44.53 -0.98 -13.95
CA HIS A 42 -45.45 -1.71 -14.81
C HIS A 42 -44.75 -2.27 -16.06
N SER A 43 -43.88 -1.49 -16.71
CA SER A 43 -43.09 -1.95 -17.86
C SER A 43 -42.21 -3.16 -17.52
N LYS A 44 -41.51 -3.12 -16.37
CA LYS A 44 -40.70 -4.24 -15.87
C LYS A 44 -41.57 -5.46 -15.55
N ARG A 45 -42.70 -5.27 -14.87
CA ARG A 45 -43.64 -6.34 -14.52
C ARG A 45 -44.19 -7.02 -15.78
N ASP A 46 -44.58 -6.25 -16.78
CA ASP A 46 -45.12 -6.76 -18.04
C ASP A 46 -44.03 -7.51 -18.83
N ARG A 47 -42.79 -7.01 -18.83
CA ARG A 47 -41.65 -7.72 -19.42
C ARG A 47 -41.38 -9.06 -18.73
N ILE A 48 -41.41 -9.09 -17.39
CA ILE A 48 -41.24 -10.34 -16.62
C ILE A 48 -42.39 -11.31 -16.92
N LYS A 49 -43.63 -10.83 -17.00
CA LYS A 49 -44.79 -11.66 -17.36
C LYS A 49 -44.60 -12.33 -18.72
N ARG A 50 -44.21 -11.56 -19.75
CA ARG A 50 -43.91 -12.10 -21.09
C ARG A 50 -42.76 -13.10 -21.07
N LEU A 51 -41.71 -12.86 -20.28
CA LEU A 51 -40.59 -13.82 -20.14
C LEU A 51 -41.03 -15.12 -19.45
N ARG A 52 -41.96 -15.05 -18.49
CA ARG A 52 -42.54 -16.24 -17.85
C ARG A 52 -43.41 -17.04 -18.82
N GLU A 53 -44.27 -16.38 -19.58
CA GLU A 53 -45.08 -17.03 -20.63
C GLU A 53 -44.17 -17.74 -21.64
N LYS A 54 -43.15 -17.05 -22.16
CA LYS A 54 -42.14 -17.67 -23.05
C LYS A 54 -41.41 -18.86 -22.44
N ALA A 55 -41.13 -18.83 -21.14
CA ALA A 55 -40.47 -19.94 -20.46
C ALA A 55 -41.41 -21.14 -20.24
N LEU A 56 -42.71 -20.89 -20.06
CA LEU A 56 -43.75 -21.93 -19.95
C LEU A 56 -44.03 -22.60 -21.29
N ASP A 57 -44.13 -21.81 -22.36
CA ASP A 57 -44.43 -22.29 -23.72
C ASP A 57 -43.19 -22.89 -24.44
N ARG A 58 -42.07 -23.08 -23.73
CA ARG A 58 -40.81 -23.55 -24.31
C ARG A 58 -40.91 -25.00 -24.76
N ASN A 59 -40.62 -25.26 -26.04
CA ASN A 59 -40.47 -26.62 -26.55
C ASN A 59 -39.18 -27.25 -25.99
N LYS A 60 -39.29 -28.43 -25.36
CA LYS A 60 -38.15 -29.12 -24.74
C LYS A 60 -37.14 -29.62 -25.76
N ASP A 61 -37.59 -29.89 -26.98
CA ASP A 61 -36.79 -30.47 -28.07
C ASP A 61 -36.34 -29.41 -29.09
N GLU A 62 -36.46 -28.11 -28.77
CA GLU A 62 -36.00 -27.03 -29.64
C GLU A 62 -34.47 -27.11 -29.86
N TYR A 63 -34.04 -26.95 -31.12
CA TYR A 63 -32.63 -26.93 -31.49
C TYR A 63 -32.32 -25.73 -32.39
N TYR A 64 -31.35 -24.92 -31.97
CA TYR A 64 -30.80 -23.79 -32.73
C TYR A 64 -29.30 -24.01 -32.94
N PHE A 65 -28.76 -23.69 -34.11
CA PHE A 65 -27.32 -23.84 -34.40
C PHE A 65 -26.41 -23.06 -33.42
N GLY A 66 -26.92 -21.98 -32.82
CA GLY A 66 -26.23 -21.22 -31.77
C GLY A 66 -25.96 -22.03 -30.51
N MET A 67 -26.73 -23.09 -30.23
CA MET A 67 -26.52 -23.97 -29.07
C MET A 67 -25.22 -24.78 -29.16
N VAL A 68 -24.63 -24.95 -30.35
CA VAL A 68 -23.35 -25.66 -30.53
C VAL A 68 -22.18 -24.86 -29.94
N LYS A 69 -22.24 -23.53 -30.06
CA LYS A 69 -21.19 -22.61 -29.57
C LYS A 69 -21.54 -22.03 -28.19
N GLY A 70 -22.83 -21.92 -27.88
CA GLY A 70 -23.33 -21.39 -26.62
C GLY A 70 -23.21 -22.40 -25.49
N ARG A 71 -22.86 -21.92 -24.29
CA ARG A 71 -22.82 -22.74 -23.09
C ARG A 71 -23.74 -22.17 -22.03
N THR A 72 -24.35 -23.05 -21.27
CA THR A 72 -25.17 -22.70 -20.10
C THR A 72 -24.55 -23.33 -18.87
N GLU A 73 -24.28 -22.55 -17.83
CA GLU A 73 -23.84 -23.06 -16.54
C GLU A 73 -24.88 -22.72 -15.47
N LYS A 74 -25.28 -23.71 -14.68
CA LYS A 74 -26.32 -23.57 -13.64
C LYS A 74 -27.63 -22.92 -14.15
N GLY A 75 -27.96 -23.13 -15.42
CA GLY A 75 -29.17 -22.56 -16.05
C GLY A 75 -29.03 -21.13 -16.58
N VAL A 76 -27.85 -20.50 -16.51
CA VAL A 76 -27.59 -19.17 -17.06
C VAL A 76 -26.68 -19.28 -18.28
N HIS A 77 -27.06 -18.62 -19.39
CA HIS A 77 -26.25 -18.55 -20.59
C HIS A 77 -24.96 -17.75 -20.33
N ILE A 78 -23.81 -18.35 -20.62
CA ILE A 78 -22.50 -17.71 -20.51
C ILE A 78 -21.96 -17.43 -21.90
N GLN A 79 -21.68 -16.15 -22.16
CA GLN A 79 -20.95 -15.72 -23.34
C GLN A 79 -19.44 -15.70 -23.06
N SER A 80 -18.64 -16.05 -24.07
CA SER A 80 -17.19 -15.95 -23.98
C SER A 80 -16.78 -14.48 -23.82
N ARG A 81 -15.81 -14.21 -22.93
CA ARG A 81 -15.20 -12.89 -22.77
C ARG A 81 -14.13 -12.58 -23.81
N GLY A 82 -13.83 -13.54 -24.70
CA GLY A 82 -12.76 -13.42 -25.72
C GLY A 82 -11.39 -13.97 -25.29
N ASN A 83 -11.27 -14.56 -24.10
CA ASN A 83 -10.02 -15.19 -23.67
C ASN A 83 -9.87 -16.56 -24.31
N GLU A 84 -8.79 -16.76 -25.06
CA GLU A 84 -8.47 -18.02 -25.73
C GLU A 84 -7.24 -18.71 -25.12
N SER A 85 -7.17 -20.03 -25.28
CA SER A 85 -6.03 -20.82 -24.82
C SER A 85 -4.83 -20.60 -25.74
N LEU A 86 -3.80 -19.91 -25.23
CA LEU A 86 -2.59 -19.62 -26.00
C LEU A 86 -1.68 -20.86 -26.14
N PRO A 87 -1.02 -21.05 -27.29
CA PRO A 87 -0.04 -22.13 -27.45
C PRO A 87 1.18 -21.89 -26.56
N THR A 88 1.83 -22.97 -26.10
CA THR A 88 2.94 -22.89 -25.13
C THR A 88 4.12 -22.06 -25.65
N SER A 89 4.38 -22.06 -26.96
CA SER A 89 5.43 -21.25 -27.59
C SER A 89 5.19 -19.73 -27.40
N VAL A 90 3.96 -19.27 -27.63
CA VAL A 90 3.58 -17.87 -27.44
C VAL A 90 3.63 -17.48 -25.96
N VAL A 91 3.17 -18.35 -25.06
CA VAL A 91 3.27 -18.11 -23.61
C VAL A 91 4.74 -18.00 -23.17
N SER A 92 5.62 -18.85 -23.70
CA SER A 92 7.06 -18.82 -23.41
C SER A 92 7.71 -17.52 -23.89
N LEU A 93 7.34 -17.02 -25.07
CA LEU A 93 7.81 -15.73 -25.58
C LEU A 93 7.35 -14.57 -24.68
N LEU A 94 6.06 -14.50 -24.35
CA LEU A 94 5.50 -13.47 -23.47
C LEU A 94 6.18 -13.47 -22.10
N LYS A 95 6.40 -14.65 -21.52
CA LYS A 95 7.09 -14.78 -20.23
C LYS A 95 8.56 -14.40 -20.31
N THR A 96 9.21 -14.56 -21.47
CA THR A 96 10.58 -14.08 -21.69
C THR A 96 10.63 -12.55 -21.73
N GLN A 97 9.65 -11.90 -22.36
CA GLN A 97 9.49 -10.44 -22.35
C GLN A 97 9.27 -9.92 -20.93
N ASP A 98 8.39 -10.57 -20.15
CA ASP A 98 8.13 -10.24 -18.74
C ASP A 98 9.43 -10.28 -17.90
N VAL A 99 10.25 -11.32 -18.09
CA VAL A 99 11.54 -11.44 -17.40
C VAL A 99 12.49 -10.29 -17.75
N GLY A 100 12.55 -9.91 -19.02
CA GLY A 100 13.35 -8.76 -19.47
C GLY A 100 12.89 -7.45 -18.81
N TYR A 101 11.58 -7.22 -18.79
CA TYR A 101 10.97 -6.06 -18.14
C TYR A 101 11.27 -6.01 -16.64
N VAL A 102 11.04 -7.10 -15.91
CA VAL A 102 11.31 -7.17 -14.46
C VAL A 102 12.79 -6.94 -14.15
N ARG A 103 13.71 -7.49 -14.94
CA ARG A 103 15.16 -7.24 -14.78
C ARG A 103 15.52 -5.77 -14.94
N ARG A 104 14.94 -5.10 -15.93
CA ARG A 104 15.12 -3.64 -16.13
C ARG A 104 14.60 -2.87 -14.92
N GLN A 105 13.39 -3.18 -14.46
CA GLN A 105 12.78 -2.55 -13.28
C GLN A 105 13.63 -2.77 -12.02
N VAL A 106 14.14 -3.98 -11.78
CA VAL A 106 15.05 -4.25 -10.64
C VAL A 106 16.31 -3.39 -10.71
N THR A 107 16.89 -3.22 -11.88
CA THR A 107 18.10 -2.41 -12.06
C THR A 107 17.81 -0.92 -11.80
N GLN A 108 16.68 -0.40 -12.29
CA GLN A 108 16.24 0.97 -12.03
C GLN A 108 15.95 1.21 -10.54
N GLU A 109 15.23 0.30 -9.88
CA GLU A 109 14.93 0.41 -8.44
C GLU A 109 16.18 0.36 -7.57
N ARG A 110 17.18 -0.46 -7.93
CA ARG A 110 18.48 -0.48 -7.23
C ARG A 110 19.19 0.87 -7.31
N LYS A 111 19.31 1.46 -8.50
CA LYS A 111 19.90 2.80 -8.69
C LYS A 111 19.16 3.87 -7.89
N ARG A 112 17.83 3.79 -7.89
CA ARG A 112 16.93 4.68 -7.14
C ARG A 112 17.12 4.55 -5.63
N ILE A 113 17.38 3.35 -5.12
CA ILE A 113 17.70 3.10 -3.70
C ILE A 113 19.10 3.63 -3.40
N GLU A 114 20.10 3.35 -4.24
CA GLU A 114 21.47 3.84 -4.08
C GLU A 114 21.53 5.37 -4.01
N ALA A 115 20.79 6.07 -4.89
CA ALA A 115 20.69 7.52 -4.85
C ALA A 115 20.09 8.05 -3.54
N LEU A 116 19.00 7.42 -3.04
CA LEU A 116 18.41 7.79 -1.75
C LEU A 116 19.36 7.49 -0.60
N VAL A 117 20.02 6.33 -0.60
CA VAL A 117 21.03 5.98 0.41
C VAL A 117 22.16 7.00 0.41
N GLY A 118 22.62 7.47 -0.75
CA GLY A 118 23.61 8.55 -0.88
C GLY A 118 23.14 9.89 -0.29
N GLN A 119 21.85 10.22 -0.43
CA GLN A 119 21.26 11.42 0.19
C GLN A 119 21.05 11.28 1.71
N LEU A 120 20.68 10.09 2.20
CA LEU A 120 20.47 9.86 3.64
C LEU A 120 21.80 9.72 4.39
N ALA A 121 22.80 9.04 3.82
CA ALA A 121 24.08 8.71 4.46
C ALA A 121 24.76 9.87 5.22
N PRO A 122 24.94 11.09 4.65
CA PRO A 122 25.57 12.20 5.36
C PRO A 122 24.74 12.72 6.53
N ASN A 123 23.42 12.52 6.50
CA ASN A 123 22.50 13.00 7.51
C ASN A 123 22.34 12.03 8.69
N VAL A 124 22.67 10.74 8.51
CA VAL A 124 22.50 9.70 9.53
C VAL A 124 23.15 10.05 10.88
N PRO A 125 24.37 10.61 10.95
CA PRO A 125 25.00 11.00 12.21
C PRO A 125 24.27 12.13 12.96
N GLU A 126 23.47 12.94 12.26
CA GLU A 126 22.70 14.03 12.87
C GLU A 126 21.37 13.55 13.47
N MET A 127 20.95 12.32 13.15
CA MET A 127 19.67 11.78 13.59
C MET A 127 19.70 11.41 15.07
N ARG A 128 18.63 11.78 15.80
CA ARG A 128 18.43 11.41 17.21
C ARG A 128 17.99 9.95 17.30
N VAL A 129 18.58 9.20 18.24
CA VAL A 129 18.23 7.79 18.46
C VAL A 129 16.77 7.63 18.90
N GLU A 130 16.29 8.50 19.80
CA GLU A 130 14.90 8.50 20.27
C GLU A 130 13.89 8.67 19.14
N TRP A 131 14.16 9.59 18.20
CA TRP A 131 13.30 9.85 17.05
C TRP A 131 13.28 8.66 16.08
N LEU A 132 14.39 7.96 15.91
CA LEU A 132 14.43 6.73 15.12
C LEU A 132 13.64 5.60 15.81
N GLN A 133 13.75 5.46 17.13
CA GLN A 133 13.06 4.44 17.91
C GLN A 133 11.54 4.67 18.01
N GLU A 134 11.07 5.92 17.87
CA GLU A 134 9.64 6.25 17.81
C GLU A 134 8.88 5.43 16.75
N LYS A 135 9.53 5.15 15.61
CA LYS A 135 8.96 4.33 14.54
C LYS A 135 9.93 3.25 14.09
N GLU A 136 9.59 2.00 14.40
CA GLU A 136 10.37 0.82 14.00
C GLU A 136 10.69 0.81 12.50
N SER A 137 9.74 1.24 11.67
CA SER A 137 9.88 1.34 10.22
C SER A 137 11.10 2.15 9.76
N ARG A 138 11.48 3.19 10.51
CA ARG A 138 12.65 4.01 10.20
C ARG A 138 13.93 3.23 10.44
N THR A 139 14.01 2.55 11.58
CA THR A 139 15.17 1.72 11.93
C THR A 139 15.33 0.54 10.97
N VAL A 140 14.23 -0.11 10.57
CA VAL A 140 14.27 -1.25 9.65
C VAL A 140 14.80 -0.81 8.28
N ALA A 141 14.30 0.30 7.74
CA ALA A 141 14.74 0.80 6.43
C ALA A 141 16.22 1.19 6.42
N LEU A 142 16.70 1.85 7.49
CA LEU A 142 18.12 2.23 7.64
C LEU A 142 19.03 1.02 7.89
N LYS A 143 18.58 0.01 8.64
CA LYS A 143 19.30 -1.25 8.83
C LYS A 143 19.40 -2.04 7.53
N GLU A 144 18.31 -2.16 6.79
CA GLU A 144 18.27 -2.85 5.49
C GLU A 144 19.17 -2.15 4.45
N ALA A 145 19.26 -0.82 4.51
CA ALA A 145 20.19 -0.04 3.70
C ALA A 145 21.66 -0.11 4.18
N GLY A 146 21.95 -0.74 5.32
CA GLY A 146 23.28 -0.82 5.90
C GLY A 146 23.78 0.49 6.53
N LEU A 147 22.91 1.49 6.68
CA LEU A 147 23.23 2.79 7.27
C LEU A 147 23.23 2.76 8.81
N LEU A 148 22.53 1.80 9.42
CA LEU A 148 22.47 1.60 10.86
C LEU A 148 22.96 0.20 11.21
N GLY A 149 24.19 0.09 11.74
CA GLY A 149 24.72 -1.14 12.31
C GLY A 149 24.87 -2.33 11.35
N ALA A 150 25.86 -2.27 10.47
CA ALA A 150 26.52 -3.46 9.93
C ALA A 150 27.97 -3.45 10.41
N ALA A 151 28.24 -4.06 11.58
CA ALA A 151 29.59 -4.47 11.92
C ALA A 151 30.06 -5.41 10.81
N GLN A 152 30.98 -4.94 9.96
CA GLN A 152 31.67 -5.82 9.04
C GLN A 152 32.42 -6.86 9.87
N ASP A 153 31.89 -8.08 9.91
CA ASP A 153 32.64 -9.28 10.26
C ASP A 153 33.64 -9.56 9.13
N LYS A 154 34.70 -8.75 9.09
CA LYS A 154 35.91 -9.05 8.34
C LYS A 154 37.02 -9.18 9.36
N GLY A 155 37.18 -10.42 9.86
CA GLY A 155 38.44 -10.99 10.28
C GLY A 155 39.29 -10.20 11.28
N ARG A 156 39.35 -10.75 12.50
CA ARG A 156 40.50 -10.65 13.43
C ARG A 156 40.59 -9.38 14.30
N ARG A 157 39.69 -9.31 15.29
CA ARG A 157 40.04 -9.30 16.74
C ARG A 157 38.76 -9.07 17.54
N LYS A 158 38.45 -10.03 18.42
CA LYS A 158 37.40 -9.96 19.43
C LYS A 158 37.62 -8.71 20.30
N ARG A 159 36.95 -7.61 19.95
CA ARG A 159 36.64 -6.52 20.87
C ARG A 159 35.15 -6.63 21.18
N VAL A 160 34.87 -6.63 22.47
CA VAL A 160 33.55 -6.73 23.09
C VAL A 160 32.55 -5.89 22.30
N ALA A 161 31.41 -6.50 21.96
CA ALA A 161 30.29 -5.83 21.36
C ALA A 161 29.93 -4.62 22.23
N ARG A 162 30.24 -3.42 21.75
CA ARG A 162 29.70 -2.20 22.32
C ARG A 162 28.30 -2.10 21.74
N GLU A 163 27.36 -2.60 22.52
CA GLU A 163 25.95 -2.28 22.44
C GLU A 163 25.79 -0.75 22.29
N LEU A 164 24.67 -0.28 21.75
CA LEU A 164 24.32 1.14 21.71
C LEU A 164 24.24 1.69 23.15
N GLU A 165 25.39 1.91 23.77
CA GLU A 165 25.52 2.59 25.05
C GLU A 165 25.13 4.03 24.79
N LEU A 166 23.92 4.35 25.23
CA LEU A 166 23.49 5.70 25.55
C LEU A 166 24.61 6.34 26.39
N ASN A 167 25.28 7.34 25.85
CA ASN A 167 26.05 8.27 26.69
C ASN A 167 25.02 9.08 27.48
N GLU A 168 24.68 8.62 28.68
CA GLU A 168 23.69 9.23 29.58
C GLU A 168 24.15 10.58 30.18
N GLU A 169 25.40 11.00 29.96
CA GLU A 169 25.95 12.19 30.63
C GLU A 169 25.70 13.53 29.94
N MET A 170 25.18 13.59 28.71
CA MET A 170 24.71 14.84 28.09
C MET A 170 23.60 14.59 27.05
N GLY A 171 22.40 14.25 27.51
CA GLY A 171 21.08 14.65 26.96
C GLY A 171 20.70 14.47 25.47
N GLU A 172 21.57 14.07 24.54
CA GLU A 172 21.22 13.90 23.12
C GLU A 172 22.06 12.78 22.47
N GLY A 173 21.58 11.55 22.56
CA GLY A 173 22.16 10.40 21.87
C GLY A 173 22.01 10.53 20.35
N LYS A 174 23.04 11.03 19.66
CA LYS A 174 23.17 11.02 18.20
C LYS A 174 23.62 9.64 17.72
N VAL A 175 23.12 9.19 16.58
CA VAL A 175 23.51 7.90 15.98
C VAL A 175 24.98 7.96 15.57
N GLY A 176 25.85 7.26 16.32
CA GLY A 176 27.22 6.91 15.98
C GLY A 176 27.99 7.87 15.06
N SER A 177 28.77 8.79 15.64
CA SER A 177 29.78 9.55 14.89
C SER A 177 30.74 8.59 14.19
N GLN A 178 30.56 8.37 12.89
CA GLN A 178 31.48 7.57 12.10
C GLN A 178 32.76 8.38 11.90
N GLY A 179 33.83 7.97 12.60
CA GLY A 179 35.17 8.52 12.45
C GLY A 179 35.56 9.52 13.54
N LYS A 180 36.74 9.30 14.14
CA LYS A 180 37.42 10.34 14.92
C LYS A 180 37.84 11.43 13.93
N ARG A 181 37.40 12.67 14.09
CA ARG A 181 37.95 13.81 13.33
C ARG A 181 39.43 13.92 13.67
N THR A 182 40.31 13.59 12.73
CA THR A 182 41.76 13.79 12.86
C THR A 182 42.08 15.22 12.46
N VAL A 183 42.60 16.01 13.40
CA VAL A 183 43.04 17.39 13.17
C VAL A 183 44.56 17.37 13.06
N TRP A 184 45.08 17.83 11.93
CA TRP A 184 46.53 17.99 11.72
C TRP A 184 46.91 19.39 12.17
N LEU A 185 47.94 19.49 13.00
CA LEU A 185 48.48 20.75 13.52
C LEU A 185 49.98 20.77 13.24
N ASP A 186 50.49 21.91 12.78
CA ASP A 186 51.86 22.00 12.23
C ASP A 186 52.96 22.06 13.31
N GLY A 187 52.59 22.33 14.58
CA GLY A 187 53.55 22.52 15.66
C GLY A 187 53.14 21.86 16.99
N VAL A 188 54.14 21.45 17.77
CA VAL A 188 53.96 20.83 19.10
C VAL A 188 53.26 21.78 20.07
N ASP A 189 53.51 23.09 19.98
CA ASP A 189 52.85 24.10 20.80
C ASP A 189 51.37 24.29 20.41
N GLN A 190 51.02 24.12 19.13
CA GLN A 190 49.63 24.15 18.67
C GLN A 190 48.85 22.93 19.17
N VAL A 191 49.48 21.75 19.22
CA VAL A 191 48.87 20.53 19.80
C VAL A 191 48.60 20.71 21.30
N ARG A 192 49.49 21.38 22.03
CA ARG A 192 49.33 21.67 23.47
C ARG A 192 48.24 22.70 23.76
N GLY A 193 48.05 23.68 22.87
CA GLY A 193 47.00 24.69 22.98
C GLY A 193 45.65 24.29 22.36
N TYR A 194 45.58 23.16 21.66
CA TYR A 194 44.35 22.72 21.00
C TYR A 194 43.33 22.22 22.02
N SER A 195 42.27 23.00 22.20
CA SER A 195 41.04 22.56 22.87
C SER A 195 40.01 22.24 21.80
N ALA A 196 39.46 21.03 21.81
CA ALA A 196 38.31 20.71 20.96
C ALA A 196 37.16 21.67 21.34
N PRO A 197 36.38 22.19 20.39
CA PRO A 197 35.17 22.94 20.74
C PRO A 197 34.19 21.98 21.40
N SER A 198 34.29 21.85 22.73
CA SER A 198 33.21 21.33 23.56
C SER A 198 32.05 22.30 23.38
N THR A 199 30.87 21.75 23.18
CA THR A 199 29.61 22.48 23.11
C THR A 199 29.41 23.33 24.37
N SER A 200 29.91 24.57 24.36
CA SER A 200 29.63 25.58 25.37
C SER A 200 29.70 26.96 24.72
N SER A 201 28.51 27.58 24.64
CA SER A 201 28.25 29.02 24.47
C SER A 201 29.06 29.78 23.40
N VAL A 202 28.42 30.04 22.27
CA VAL A 202 28.80 31.14 21.37
C VAL A 202 28.55 32.46 22.11
N THR A 203 29.62 33.13 22.53
CA THR A 203 29.62 34.57 22.81
C THR A 203 29.91 35.29 21.49
N LEU A 204 28.95 36.09 21.04
CA LEU A 204 29.08 36.96 19.87
C LEU A 204 29.85 38.21 20.29
N ASP A 205 31.12 38.30 19.89
CA ASP A 205 31.82 39.59 19.81
C ASP A 205 31.71 40.12 18.38
N ALA A 206 31.31 41.39 18.32
CA ALA A 206 30.98 42.14 17.12
C ALA A 206 32.24 42.64 16.40
N ALA A 207 32.29 42.46 15.08
CA ALA A 207 33.01 43.34 14.16
C ALA A 207 32.43 43.19 12.75
N ALA A 208 31.65 44.18 12.32
CA ALA A 208 31.28 44.37 10.94
C ALA A 208 32.45 45.02 10.17
N PRO A 209 32.63 44.69 8.89
CA PRO A 209 33.16 45.63 7.92
C PRO A 209 32.06 46.05 6.94
N THR A 210 31.97 47.35 6.74
CA THR A 210 31.21 48.01 5.68
C THR A 210 31.91 47.79 4.33
N ASP A 211 31.15 47.69 3.25
CA ASP A 211 31.17 48.65 2.13
C ASP A 211 30.44 48.09 0.89
N ASP A 212 29.56 48.97 0.39
CA ASP A 212 29.21 49.28 -0.99
C ASP A 212 28.30 48.40 -1.88
N GLU A 213 27.45 49.17 -2.56
CA GLU A 213 26.30 48.87 -3.42
C GLU A 213 26.69 48.25 -4.77
N ASP A 214 25.76 47.50 -5.38
CA ASP A 214 25.48 47.64 -6.81
C ASP A 214 24.09 47.09 -7.22
N GLU A 215 23.56 47.71 -8.26
CA GLU A 215 22.16 47.92 -8.60
C GLU A 215 21.57 46.89 -9.62
N SER A 216 20.24 46.73 -9.58
CA SER A 216 19.34 46.41 -10.71
C SER A 216 19.16 44.95 -11.23
N THR A 217 17.93 44.44 -11.22
CA THR A 217 16.98 44.44 -12.38
C THR A 217 15.74 43.58 -12.11
N GLY A 218 14.63 43.95 -12.76
CA GLY A 218 13.23 43.62 -12.42
C GLY A 218 12.75 42.19 -12.70
N ARG A 219 11.65 41.80 -12.03
CA ARG A 219 10.94 40.53 -12.24
C ARG A 219 9.52 40.77 -12.76
N PRO A 220 9.08 40.10 -13.85
CA PRO A 220 7.76 40.29 -14.43
C PRO A 220 6.69 39.47 -13.69
N LYS A 221 5.48 40.03 -13.58
CA LYS A 221 4.27 39.34 -13.13
C LYS A 221 3.62 38.61 -14.32
N HIS A 222 3.22 37.36 -14.17
CA HIS A 222 2.12 36.76 -14.95
C HIS A 222 1.66 35.44 -14.29
N ARG A 223 0.42 35.36 -13.81
CA ARG A 223 -0.83 34.81 -14.40
C ARG A 223 -1.03 33.32 -14.11
N SER A 224 -2.23 33.03 -13.59
CA SER A 224 -2.73 31.75 -13.10
C SER A 224 -2.87 30.71 -14.21
N ILE A 225 -2.46 29.48 -13.91
CA ILE A 225 -2.55 28.29 -14.76
C ILE A 225 -3.62 27.35 -14.22
N GLU A 226 -4.86 27.79 -14.30
CA GLU A 226 -5.99 26.86 -14.30
C GLU A 226 -6.26 26.53 -15.76
N ASP A 227 -6.43 25.25 -16.06
CA ASP A 227 -6.51 24.59 -17.37
C ASP A 227 -5.16 24.10 -17.92
N TYR A 228 -4.75 22.86 -17.59
CA TYR A 228 -4.28 21.86 -18.56
C TYR A 228 -4.38 20.44 -18.00
N ASP A 229 -5.03 19.58 -18.80
CA ASP A 229 -5.35 18.16 -18.58
C ASP A 229 -4.12 17.24 -18.57
N LEU A 230 -4.13 16.22 -17.71
CA LEU A 230 -3.12 15.16 -17.62
C LEU A 230 -3.33 14.10 -18.70
N GLU A 231 -2.53 14.10 -19.77
CA GLU A 231 -2.22 12.89 -20.54
C GLU A 231 -0.99 13.14 -21.44
N ASP A 232 0.02 12.26 -21.30
CA ASP A 232 1.21 12.06 -22.15
C ASP A 232 2.23 13.20 -22.31
N ILE A 233 3.42 13.08 -21.70
CA ILE A 233 4.76 13.39 -22.27
C ILE A 233 5.88 13.00 -21.27
N ASP A 234 7.03 12.64 -21.85
CA ASP A 234 8.21 11.95 -21.34
C ASP A 234 8.84 12.44 -20.02
N GLU A 235 9.22 11.44 -19.21
CA GLU A 235 9.82 11.55 -17.87
C GLU A 235 11.35 11.76 -17.97
N ASP A 236 11.78 12.97 -18.32
CA ASP A 236 13.15 13.47 -18.08
C ASP A 236 13.09 14.97 -17.77
N VAL A 237 13.83 15.40 -16.73
CA VAL A 237 13.89 16.73 -16.08
C VAL A 237 12.94 16.89 -14.87
N LEU A 238 13.39 16.37 -13.73
CA LEU A 238 12.80 16.63 -12.41
C LEU A 238 13.90 17.07 -11.45
N ILE A 239 14.25 18.35 -11.55
CA ILE A 239 14.92 19.17 -10.54
C ILE A 239 14.20 20.52 -10.63
N ASP A 240 13.36 20.85 -9.65
CA ASP A 240 13.52 22.03 -8.78
C ASP A 240 12.25 22.28 -7.96
N ASP A 241 12.41 22.09 -6.65
CA ASP A 241 11.73 22.67 -5.49
C ASP A 241 10.32 23.29 -5.64
N GLY A 242 9.31 22.54 -5.18
CA GLY A 242 8.01 23.08 -4.81
C GLY A 242 8.06 23.76 -3.43
N GLU A 243 7.97 25.10 -3.44
CA GLU A 243 7.56 25.87 -2.26
C GLU A 243 6.11 25.51 -1.88
N LEU A 244 5.94 24.88 -0.72
CA LEU A 244 4.66 24.79 -0.02
C LEU A 244 4.34 26.18 0.54
N SER A 245 3.45 26.92 -0.12
CA SER A 245 2.72 28.02 0.52
C SER A 245 1.71 27.41 1.49
N ASP A 246 2.02 27.46 2.78
CA ASP A 246 1.05 27.22 3.85
C ASP A 246 0.61 28.59 4.36
N SER A 247 -0.49 29.07 3.77
CA SER A 247 -1.27 30.18 4.25
C SER A 247 -2.16 29.66 5.38
N ASP A 248 -1.64 29.72 6.61
CA ASP A 248 -2.44 29.78 7.83
C ASP A 248 -2.23 31.16 8.45
N GLU A 249 -3.05 32.10 7.98
CA GLU A 249 -3.39 33.33 8.69
C GLU A 249 -4.17 32.94 9.95
N GLU A 250 -3.51 32.96 11.11
CA GLU A 250 -4.18 33.14 12.38
C GLU A 250 -3.82 34.53 12.91
N ASP A 251 -4.85 35.37 12.97
CA ASP A 251 -4.86 36.71 13.54
C ASP A 251 -4.37 36.71 14.99
N GLU A 252 -3.24 37.38 15.25
CA GLU A 252 -2.94 37.95 16.57
C GLU A 252 -2.90 39.47 16.44
N GLU A 253 -4.01 40.12 16.75
CA GLU A 253 -4.06 41.55 17.08
C GLU A 253 -3.21 41.80 18.34
N GLU A 254 -1.93 42.14 18.16
CA GLU A 254 -1.14 42.79 19.21
C GLU A 254 -1.30 44.31 19.07
N SER A 255 -1.96 44.88 20.09
CA SER A 255 -2.23 46.29 20.32
C SER A 255 -1.04 47.21 20.03
N GLU A 256 -1.30 48.23 19.21
CA GLU A 256 -0.48 49.43 19.07
C GLU A 256 -0.43 50.21 20.40
N ASP A 257 0.61 50.01 21.20
CA ASP A 257 1.05 50.99 22.20
C ASP A 257 2.42 50.58 22.78
N GLU A 258 3.52 50.81 22.04
CA GLU A 258 4.83 51.07 22.65
C GLU A 258 5.83 51.65 21.63
N ALA A 259 5.42 52.70 20.91
CA ALA A 259 6.31 53.42 19.99
C ALA A 259 6.63 54.83 20.53
N ARG A 260 7.42 54.93 21.62
CA ARG A 260 8.09 56.19 22.01
C ARG A 260 9.14 56.06 23.13
N ARG A 261 10.21 55.26 22.97
CA ARG A 261 11.45 55.47 23.75
C ARG A 261 12.71 55.27 22.92
N ARG A 262 13.47 56.35 22.76
CA ARG A 262 14.83 56.37 22.20
C ARG A 262 15.81 55.66 23.15
N PRO A 263 16.89 55.04 22.64
CA PRO A 263 17.75 54.17 23.43
C PRO A 263 18.74 54.99 24.27
N THR A 264 18.74 54.76 25.58
CA THR A 264 19.90 55.06 26.43
C THR A 264 20.52 53.75 26.87
N SER A 265 21.85 53.76 26.91
CA SER A 265 22.74 52.62 27.09
C SER A 265 22.49 51.82 28.39
N SER A 266 22.84 50.53 28.29
CA SER A 266 23.29 49.65 29.37
C SER A 266 22.34 49.38 30.54
N SER A 267 21.46 48.40 30.37
CA SER A 267 21.30 47.31 31.34
C SER A 267 20.53 46.14 30.71
N THR A 268 21.22 45.07 30.34
CA THR A 268 20.56 43.80 29.99
C THR A 268 20.03 43.18 31.28
N SER A 269 18.75 43.42 31.57
CA SER A 269 18.08 42.75 32.69
C SER A 269 18.10 41.23 32.45
N PRO A 270 18.34 40.41 33.50
CA PRO A 270 18.48 38.95 33.38
C PRO A 270 17.20 38.25 32.85
N THR A 271 16.07 38.95 32.80
CA THR A 271 14.80 38.48 32.23
C THR A 271 14.75 38.59 30.70
N SER A 272 15.38 39.60 30.10
CA SER A 272 15.45 39.80 28.64
C SER A 272 16.35 38.75 27.97
N VAL A 273 17.50 38.46 28.60
CA VAL A 273 18.44 37.42 28.14
C VAL A 273 17.78 36.03 28.18
N LYS A 274 16.96 35.73 29.20
CA LYS A 274 16.21 34.48 29.28
C LYS A 274 15.12 34.36 28.20
N LYS A 275 14.42 35.46 27.85
CA LYS A 275 13.43 35.47 26.76
C LYS A 275 14.10 35.26 25.40
N GLN A 276 15.22 35.94 25.14
CA GLN A 276 16.01 35.78 23.92
C GLN A 276 16.57 34.35 23.79
N ALA A 277 17.09 33.77 24.89
CA ALA A 277 17.55 32.39 24.91
C ALA A 277 16.42 31.38 24.60
N ARG A 278 15.22 31.58 25.15
CA ARG A 278 14.05 30.73 24.86
C ARG A 278 13.59 30.85 23.40
N HIS A 279 13.64 32.04 22.82
CA HIS A 279 13.27 32.24 21.41
C HIS A 279 14.27 31.55 20.47
N LEU A 280 15.58 31.67 20.73
CA LEU A 280 16.62 30.96 19.97
C LEU A 280 16.49 29.43 20.12
N GLN A 281 16.11 28.95 21.31
CA GLN A 281 15.78 27.53 21.52
C GLN A 281 14.58 27.10 20.68
N LYS A 282 13.48 27.87 20.66
CA LYS A 282 12.30 27.57 19.85
C LYS A 282 12.64 27.50 18.36
N LEU A 283 13.39 28.48 17.83
CA LEU A 283 13.83 28.48 16.44
C LEU A 283 14.74 27.28 16.11
N ALA A 284 15.62 26.88 17.03
CA ALA A 284 16.45 25.70 16.87
C ALA A 284 15.62 24.40 16.87
N GLU A 285 14.59 24.31 17.72
CA GLU A 285 13.64 23.20 17.75
C GLU A 285 12.79 23.12 16.48
N ASP A 286 12.32 24.26 15.95
CA ASP A 286 11.53 24.30 14.72
C ASP A 286 12.37 23.89 13.50
N ARG A 287 13.61 24.40 13.40
CA ARG A 287 14.58 23.93 12.38
C ARG A 287 14.88 22.44 12.52
N ARG A 288 14.92 21.90 13.74
CA ARG A 288 15.09 20.46 13.99
C ARG A 288 13.87 19.66 13.51
N ARG A 289 12.65 20.08 13.89
CA ARG A 289 11.40 19.44 13.48
C ARG A 289 11.24 19.42 11.97
N SER A 290 11.60 20.50 11.28
CA SER A 290 11.58 20.55 9.81
C SER A 290 12.56 19.55 9.17
N ARG A 291 13.78 19.42 9.72
CA ARG A 291 14.74 18.39 9.28
C ARG A 291 14.24 16.97 9.54
N GLU A 292 13.67 16.72 10.71
CA GLU A 292 13.08 15.42 11.06
C GLU A 292 11.90 15.06 10.14
N LYS A 293 11.06 16.03 9.77
CA LYS A 293 9.98 15.84 8.76
C LYS A 293 10.58 15.42 7.41
N HIS A 294 11.60 16.14 6.93
CA HIS A 294 12.29 15.82 5.68
C HIS A 294 12.94 14.43 5.70
N TRP A 295 13.67 14.09 6.78
CA TRP A 295 14.24 12.75 6.95
C TRP A 295 13.16 11.67 7.05
N SER A 296 12.02 11.95 7.70
CA SER A 296 10.89 11.02 7.74
C SER A 296 10.34 10.72 6.36
N TYR A 297 10.29 11.73 5.47
CA TYR A 297 9.89 11.56 4.08
C TYR A 297 10.91 10.72 3.31
N LEU A 298 12.20 11.03 3.41
CA LEU A 298 13.25 10.27 2.72
C LEU A 298 13.32 8.81 3.16
N ILE A 299 13.18 8.53 4.45
CA ILE A 299 13.16 7.17 4.99
C ILE A 299 11.91 6.40 4.58
N SER A 300 10.74 7.06 4.55
CA SER A 300 9.51 6.41 4.10
C SER A 300 9.58 6.06 2.61
N LEU A 301 10.15 6.96 1.79
CA LEU A 301 10.42 6.73 0.38
C LEU A 301 11.43 5.60 0.17
N LEU A 302 12.53 5.58 0.93
CA LEU A 302 13.51 4.48 0.92
C LEU A 302 12.84 3.13 1.22
N ARG A 303 12.03 3.08 2.28
CA ARG A 303 11.28 1.87 2.66
C ARG A 303 10.34 1.42 1.55
N ALA A 304 9.57 2.35 0.96
CA ALA A 304 8.65 2.03 -0.13
C ALA A 304 9.39 1.43 -1.33
N ARG A 305 10.58 1.96 -1.66
CA ARG A 305 11.43 1.43 -2.73
C ARG A 305 12.05 0.08 -2.38
N GLN A 306 12.50 -0.14 -1.15
CA GLN A 306 12.97 -1.46 -0.67
C GLN A 306 11.88 -2.53 -0.80
N VAL A 307 10.65 -2.21 -0.37
CA VAL A 307 9.49 -3.12 -0.52
C VAL A 307 9.21 -3.41 -1.99
N ARG A 308 9.24 -2.39 -2.86
CA ARG A 308 9.08 -2.56 -4.31
C ARG A 308 10.17 -3.46 -4.89
N LEU A 309 11.43 -3.26 -4.51
CA LEU A 309 12.56 -4.08 -4.94
C LEU A 309 12.35 -5.54 -4.52
N HIS A 310 11.95 -5.80 -3.28
CA HIS A 310 11.67 -7.15 -2.81
C HIS A 310 10.53 -7.81 -3.60
N ALA A 311 9.45 -7.08 -3.88
CA ALA A 311 8.35 -7.58 -4.72
C ALA A 311 8.81 -7.91 -6.15
N LEU A 312 9.67 -7.08 -6.75
CA LEU A 312 10.26 -7.35 -8.07
C LEU A 312 11.19 -8.56 -8.05
N LEU A 313 11.98 -8.74 -6.98
CA LEU A 313 12.83 -9.92 -6.81
C LEU A 313 11.97 -11.19 -6.66
N GLN A 314 10.89 -11.14 -5.89
CA GLN A 314 9.92 -12.25 -5.80
C GLN A 314 9.25 -12.53 -7.15
N ALA A 315 8.90 -11.51 -7.93
CA ALA A 315 8.37 -11.69 -9.27
C ALA A 315 9.41 -12.36 -10.19
N SER A 316 10.67 -11.94 -10.11
CA SER A 316 11.79 -12.54 -10.84
C SER A 316 11.97 -14.02 -10.50
N THR A 317 11.95 -14.41 -9.22
CA THR A 317 12.09 -15.82 -8.82
C THR A 317 10.90 -16.66 -9.30
N ARG A 318 9.67 -16.13 -9.19
CA ARG A 318 8.46 -16.79 -9.71
C ARG A 318 8.52 -16.98 -11.22
N LEU A 319 8.92 -15.96 -11.97
CA LEU A 319 9.09 -16.06 -13.43
C LEU A 319 10.21 -17.04 -13.81
N GLY A 320 11.31 -17.07 -13.05
CA GLY A 320 12.37 -18.06 -13.19
C GLY A 320 11.85 -19.49 -13.01
N LEU A 321 11.03 -19.72 -11.97
CA LEU A 321 10.35 -21.00 -11.74
C LEU A 321 9.42 -21.35 -12.90
N VAL A 322 8.57 -20.42 -13.35
CA VAL A 322 7.65 -20.66 -14.47
C VAL A 322 8.42 -21.01 -15.75
N ARG A 323 9.53 -20.32 -16.05
CA ARG A 323 10.38 -20.64 -17.19
C ARG A 323 11.02 -22.02 -17.05
N ALA A 324 11.50 -22.38 -15.86
CA ALA A 324 12.02 -23.70 -15.58
C ALA A 324 10.94 -24.78 -15.82
N LEU A 325 9.73 -24.58 -15.29
CA LEU A 325 8.60 -25.51 -15.51
C LEU A 325 8.21 -25.65 -16.99
N MET A 326 8.22 -24.55 -17.75
CA MET A 326 7.92 -24.59 -19.19
C MET A 326 9.03 -25.27 -20.00
N ALA A 327 10.29 -25.13 -19.59
CA ALA A 327 11.44 -25.77 -20.24
C ALA A 327 11.53 -27.27 -19.90
N THR A 328 11.29 -27.65 -18.65
CA THR A 328 11.38 -29.04 -18.16
C THR A 328 10.07 -29.80 -18.34
N LYS A 329 9.27 -29.49 -19.37
CA LYS A 329 7.94 -30.08 -19.62
C LYS A 329 8.07 -31.61 -19.80
N GLY A 330 8.04 -32.31 -18.67
CA GLY A 330 8.40 -33.72 -18.46
C GLY A 330 8.63 -34.05 -16.97
N GLY A 331 9.08 -33.09 -16.16
CA GLY A 331 9.21 -33.21 -14.71
C GLY A 331 7.92 -32.82 -13.98
N THR A 332 7.17 -33.80 -13.48
CA THR A 332 6.00 -33.60 -12.62
C THR A 332 6.38 -32.91 -11.31
N SER A 333 6.25 -31.58 -11.22
CA SER A 333 6.46 -30.81 -9.99
C SER A 333 5.16 -30.53 -9.21
N VAL A 334 4.00 -30.88 -9.76
CA VAL A 334 2.79 -31.03 -8.93
C VAL A 334 2.91 -32.36 -8.23
N SER A 335 3.28 -32.32 -6.95
CA SER A 335 3.40 -33.45 -6.03
C SER A 335 2.37 -34.55 -6.31
N LYS A 336 2.77 -35.57 -7.10
CA LYS A 336 2.08 -36.86 -7.18
C LYS A 336 2.19 -37.63 -5.86
N HIS A 337 3.12 -37.26 -4.98
CA HIS A 337 3.34 -37.96 -3.71
C HIS A 337 2.16 -37.84 -2.72
N LYS A 338 1.48 -36.69 -2.68
CA LYS A 338 0.26 -36.56 -1.85
C LYS A 338 -0.92 -37.36 -2.42
N SER A 339 -1.06 -37.43 -3.74
CA SER A 339 -2.13 -38.23 -4.38
C SER A 339 -1.83 -39.73 -4.33
N SER A 340 -0.56 -40.15 -4.47
CA SER A 340 -0.20 -41.57 -4.47
C SER A 340 -0.32 -42.21 -3.09
N ALA A 341 -0.01 -41.48 -2.00
CA ALA A 341 -0.20 -41.97 -0.64
C ALA A 341 -1.70 -42.11 -0.31
N GLN A 342 -2.50 -41.12 -0.70
CA GLN A 342 -3.97 -41.18 -0.55
C GLN A 342 -4.59 -42.27 -1.42
N GLU A 343 -4.09 -42.46 -2.64
CA GLU A 343 -4.54 -43.51 -3.56
C GLU A 343 -4.12 -44.91 -3.09
N ALA A 344 -2.92 -45.07 -2.55
CA ALA A 344 -2.45 -46.31 -1.95
C ALA A 344 -3.26 -46.66 -0.69
N ALA A 345 -3.50 -45.69 0.20
CA ALA A 345 -4.35 -45.88 1.38
C ALA A 345 -5.80 -46.22 1.00
N LEU A 346 -6.34 -45.61 -0.06
CA LEU A 346 -7.66 -45.97 -0.59
C LEU A 346 -7.67 -47.39 -1.17
N ARG A 347 -6.64 -47.79 -1.92
CA ARG A 347 -6.52 -49.14 -2.48
C ARG A 347 -6.38 -50.19 -1.39
N GLU A 348 -5.61 -49.91 -0.33
CA GLU A 348 -5.48 -50.78 0.84
C GLU A 348 -6.79 -50.87 1.63
N ALA A 349 -7.50 -49.74 1.82
CA ALA A 349 -8.82 -49.74 2.45
C ALA A 349 -9.89 -50.47 1.62
N VAL A 350 -9.76 -50.48 0.28
CA VAL A 350 -10.60 -51.27 -0.63
C VAL A 350 -10.24 -52.74 -0.56
N ALA A 351 -8.95 -53.08 -0.53
CA ALA A 351 -8.47 -54.46 -0.39
C ALA A 351 -8.83 -55.06 0.98
N SER A 352 -8.80 -54.25 2.04
CA SER A 352 -9.23 -54.63 3.39
C SER A 352 -10.75 -54.62 3.57
N GLY A 353 -11.52 -54.38 2.50
CA GLY A 353 -12.99 -54.43 2.52
C GLY A 353 -13.68 -53.33 3.33
N LYS A 354 -12.96 -52.25 3.71
CA LYS A 354 -13.51 -51.11 4.47
C LYS A 354 -14.24 -50.10 3.58
N VAL A 355 -13.88 -50.04 2.29
CA VAL A 355 -14.46 -49.09 1.31
C VAL A 355 -14.67 -49.80 -0.02
N SER A 356 -15.81 -49.60 -0.67
CA SER A 356 -16.08 -50.04 -2.06
C SER A 356 -16.14 -48.83 -2.99
N LYS A 357 -16.08 -49.07 -4.31
CA LYS A 357 -16.27 -48.03 -5.35
C LYS A 357 -17.59 -47.24 -5.20
N HIS A 358 -18.55 -47.74 -4.41
CA HIS A 358 -19.88 -47.19 -4.25
C HIS A 358 -20.28 -46.83 -2.79
N GLY A 359 -19.38 -46.94 -1.81
CA GLY A 359 -19.70 -46.62 -0.41
C GLY A 359 -18.81 -47.32 0.63
N LEU A 360 -19.01 -46.99 1.91
CA LEU A 360 -18.31 -47.61 3.05
C LEU A 360 -18.84 -49.03 3.27
N ALA A 361 -17.95 -50.01 3.43
CA ALA A 361 -18.30 -51.38 3.76
C ALA A 361 -17.84 -51.65 5.19
N MET A 362 -18.79 -51.77 6.12
CA MET A 362 -18.49 -52.14 7.51
C MET A 362 -18.43 -53.68 7.59
N PRO A 363 -17.46 -54.27 8.31
CA PRO A 363 -17.57 -55.66 8.74
C PRO A 363 -18.78 -55.75 9.67
N GLY A 364 -19.73 -56.63 9.36
CA GLY A 364 -20.87 -56.91 10.23
C GLY A 364 -20.35 -57.43 11.57
N ASN A 365 -20.77 -56.79 12.66
CA ASN A 365 -20.63 -57.35 13.99
C ASN A 365 -21.68 -58.46 14.08
N GLU A 366 -21.28 -59.71 13.89
CA GLU A 366 -22.12 -60.89 14.09
C GLU A 366 -22.09 -61.23 15.59
N GLU A 367 -23.03 -60.71 16.37
CA GLU A 367 -23.51 -61.39 17.58
C GLU A 367 -24.86 -62.03 17.22
N GLU A 368 -24.81 -63.36 17.17
CA GLU A 368 -25.85 -64.38 17.43
C GLU A 368 -27.31 -64.00 17.13
N ASP A 369 -27.88 -64.67 16.13
CA ASP A 369 -29.20 -65.33 16.21
C ASP A 369 -29.33 -66.28 15.01
N GLU A 370 -29.02 -67.56 15.23
CA GLU A 370 -29.24 -68.65 14.27
C GLU A 370 -30.70 -69.10 14.35
N GLU A 371 -31.54 -68.70 13.39
CA GLU A 371 -32.76 -69.46 13.07
C GLU A 371 -32.58 -70.20 11.74
N GLU A 372 -32.63 -71.53 11.82
CA GLU A 372 -32.56 -72.45 10.69
C GLU A 372 -33.91 -72.49 9.95
N ASP A 373 -33.91 -72.15 8.66
CA ASP A 373 -35.03 -72.41 7.76
C ASP A 373 -34.79 -73.67 6.91
N VAL A 374 -35.79 -74.54 6.85
CA VAL A 374 -35.75 -75.98 6.47
C VAL A 374 -35.53 -76.27 4.98
N ASN A 375 -35.22 -75.29 4.13
CA ASN A 375 -35.06 -75.52 2.69
C ASN A 375 -33.68 -75.11 2.18
N GLY A 376 -32.78 -76.09 2.10
CA GLY A 376 -31.36 -75.97 1.72
C GLY A 376 -31.08 -75.35 0.34
N ARG A 377 -31.28 -74.03 0.21
CA ARG A 377 -30.64 -73.19 -0.80
C ARG A 377 -29.70 -72.23 -0.10
N ARG A 378 -28.40 -72.36 -0.38
CA ARG A 378 -27.36 -71.42 0.07
C ARG A 378 -27.62 -70.06 -0.54
N ASP A 379 -28.24 -69.17 0.22
CA ASP A 379 -28.34 -67.77 -0.18
C ASP A 379 -27.01 -67.07 0.12
N THR A 380 -26.36 -66.54 -0.91
CA THR A 380 -25.10 -65.81 -0.76
C THR A 380 -25.39 -64.51 -0.03
N ARG A 381 -24.94 -64.40 1.23
CA ARG A 381 -25.05 -63.21 2.10
C ARG A 381 -24.81 -61.92 1.31
N GLN A 382 -25.87 -61.16 1.03
CA GLN A 382 -25.77 -59.87 0.35
C GLN A 382 -25.18 -58.83 1.31
N LYS A 383 -24.00 -58.31 0.98
CA LYS A 383 -23.37 -57.21 1.73
C LYS A 383 -24.22 -55.95 1.61
N VAL A 384 -24.63 -55.36 2.73
CA VAL A 384 -25.36 -54.08 2.76
C VAL A 384 -24.41 -52.95 2.36
N VAL A 385 -24.67 -52.31 1.22
CA VAL A 385 -23.86 -51.20 0.70
C VAL A 385 -24.55 -49.88 1.00
N PHE A 386 -23.99 -49.07 1.90
CA PHE A 386 -24.47 -47.71 2.15
C PHE A 386 -23.95 -46.74 1.08
N LYS A 387 -24.85 -46.23 0.25
CA LYS A 387 -24.56 -45.22 -0.77
C LYS A 387 -24.64 -43.82 -0.14
N PHE A 388 -23.59 -43.02 -0.28
CA PHE A 388 -23.66 -41.60 0.10
C PHE A 388 -24.53 -40.82 -0.90
N GLY A 389 -25.79 -40.58 -0.54
CA GLY A 389 -26.69 -39.74 -1.32
C GLY A 389 -26.23 -38.27 -1.33
N LYS A 390 -26.20 -37.65 -2.52
CA LYS A 390 -25.95 -36.20 -2.70
C LYS A 390 -27.18 -35.33 -2.37
N GLU A 391 -28.11 -35.81 -1.55
CA GLU A 391 -29.24 -35.01 -1.09
C GLU A 391 -28.84 -34.24 0.16
N ARG A 392 -28.35 -33.02 -0.05
CA ARG A 392 -28.43 -31.99 0.99
C ARG A 392 -29.91 -31.77 1.26
N LYS A 393 -30.32 -32.00 2.52
CA LYS A 393 -31.62 -31.61 3.07
C LYS A 393 -31.97 -30.20 2.58
N ARG A 394 -33.15 -30.08 1.97
CA ARG A 394 -33.76 -28.82 1.56
C ARG A 394 -33.94 -27.88 2.74
#